data_AF-A0A1H7EYD4-F1
#
_entry.id   AF-A0A1H7EYD4-F1
#
_cell.length_a   1.000
_cell.length_b   1.000
_cell.length_c   1.000
_cell.angle_alpha   90.00
_cell.angle_beta   90.00
_cell.angle_gamma   90.00
#
_symmetry.space_group_name_H-M   'P 1'
#
loop_
_entity.id
_entity.type
_entity.pdbx_description
1 polymer ?
#
loop_
_entity_poly.entity_id
_entity_poly.type
_entity_poly.pdbx_seq_one_letter_code
_entity_poly.pdbx_strand_id
1 'polypeptide(L)'
;MNLTFEALKDILLSYEESEVYELFEWECYISEFLYQFYNDKPELEMPAPLMVFNELDNWQGTSQRSGVWQYYESRSFDDGVFEKVTEYLRNLGETELADTYASGIHDYSDPEYTKDGNYDYPDEWLADSENIDNWIDERNNEICSLKRSIILDNRNVLLALVNDN
;
A
#
# COMPACT_ATOMS: atom_id res chain seq x y z
N MET A 1 8.40 -10.83 -13.16
CA MET A 1 9.81 -11.28 -13.29
C MET A 1 10.11 -12.09 -12.04
N ASN A 2 10.67 -13.31 -12.09
CA ASN A 2 10.92 -14.03 -10.84
C ASN A 2 12.20 -13.48 -10.19
N LEU A 3 12.03 -12.51 -9.31
CA LEU A 3 13.11 -12.00 -8.48
C LEU A 3 13.56 -13.12 -7.52
N THR A 4 14.86 -13.30 -7.35
CA THR A 4 15.40 -14.29 -6.40
C THR A 4 15.50 -13.70 -5.00
N PHE A 5 15.45 -14.54 -3.96
CA PHE A 5 15.67 -14.09 -2.58
C PHE A 5 17.02 -13.39 -2.39
N GLU A 6 18.07 -13.84 -3.09
CA GLU A 6 19.38 -13.18 -3.08
C GLU A 6 19.32 -11.76 -3.67
N ALA A 7 18.57 -11.55 -4.76
CA ALA A 7 18.41 -10.21 -5.33
C ALA A 7 17.61 -9.29 -4.39
N LEU A 8 16.59 -9.80 -3.70
CA LEU A 8 15.85 -9.03 -2.70
C LEU A 8 16.72 -8.68 -1.48
N LYS A 9 17.59 -9.59 -1.07
CA LYS A 9 18.56 -9.34 0.00
C LYS A 9 19.53 -8.24 -0.38
N ASP A 10 20.06 -8.26 -1.60
CA ASP A 10 20.93 -7.21 -2.11
C ASP A 10 20.22 -5.84 -2.15
N ILE A 11 18.96 -5.82 -2.61
CA ILE A 11 18.09 -4.62 -2.59
C ILE A 11 17.94 -4.08 -1.16
N LEU A 12 17.61 -4.93 -0.19
CA LEU A 12 17.41 -4.50 1.20
C LEU A 12 18.70 -3.95 1.82
N LEU A 13 19.86 -4.54 1.48
CA LEU A 13 21.17 -4.09 1.97
C LEU A 13 21.60 -2.75 1.38
N SER A 14 21.28 -2.46 0.12
CA SER A 14 21.58 -1.20 -0.56
C SER A 14 20.45 -0.16 -0.46
N TYR A 15 19.30 -0.52 0.14
CA TYR A 15 18.08 0.30 0.16
C TYR A 15 18.27 1.72 0.66
N GLU A 16 19.17 1.90 1.63
CA GLU A 16 19.45 3.22 2.23
C GLU A 16 20.27 4.13 1.32
N GLU A 17 21.08 3.56 0.44
CA GLU A 17 22.03 4.26 -0.43
C GLU A 17 21.50 4.45 -1.86
N SER A 18 20.35 3.85 -2.19
CA SER A 18 19.78 3.90 -3.54
C SER A 18 19.33 5.27 -3.96
N GLU A 19 19.42 5.49 -5.26
CA GLU A 19 18.92 6.68 -5.91
C GLU A 19 17.39 6.64 -6.03
N VAL A 20 16.76 7.82 -6.04
CA VAL A 20 15.29 7.95 -6.07
C VAL A 20 14.64 7.20 -7.23
N TYR A 21 15.30 7.11 -8.39
CA TYR A 21 14.76 6.40 -9.56
C TYR A 21 14.77 4.86 -9.40
N GLU A 22 15.57 4.31 -8.50
CA GLU A 22 15.66 2.87 -8.21
C GLU A 22 14.58 2.44 -7.22
N LEU A 23 14.13 3.37 -6.37
CA LEU A 23 13.20 3.09 -5.29
C LEU A 23 11.88 2.55 -5.77
N PHE A 24 11.33 3.09 -6.86
CA PHE A 24 10.06 2.61 -7.39
C PHE A 24 10.11 1.13 -7.76
N GLU A 25 11.17 0.69 -8.45
CA GLU A 25 11.33 -0.72 -8.82
C GLU A 25 11.57 -1.60 -7.59
N TRP A 26 12.33 -1.11 -6.62
CA TRP A 26 12.64 -1.87 -5.40
C TRP A 26 11.43 -2.01 -4.48
N GLU A 27 10.62 -0.96 -4.36
CA GLU A 27 9.36 -0.97 -3.63
C GLU A 27 8.38 -1.99 -4.23
N CYS A 28 8.25 -2.03 -5.56
CA CYS A 28 7.48 -3.06 -6.26
C CYS A 28 7.97 -4.47 -5.91
N TYR A 29 9.29 -4.71 -5.92
CA TYR A 29 9.85 -6.02 -5.59
C TYR A 29 9.62 -6.43 -4.13
N ILE A 30 9.71 -5.48 -3.19
CA ILE A 30 9.42 -5.73 -1.78
C ILE A 30 7.92 -6.02 -1.59
N SER A 31 7.05 -5.24 -2.22
CA SER A 31 5.59 -5.39 -2.23
C SER A 31 5.17 -6.76 -2.78
N GLU A 32 5.70 -7.15 -3.96
CA GLU A 32 5.47 -8.48 -4.55
C GLU A 32 5.94 -9.62 -3.65
N PHE A 33 7.13 -9.49 -3.04
CA PHE A 33 7.63 -10.49 -2.10
C PHE A 33 6.74 -10.63 -0.87
N LEU A 34 6.35 -9.53 -0.24
CA LEU A 34 5.47 -9.55 0.93
C LEU A 34 4.15 -10.22 0.59
N TYR A 35 3.53 -9.84 -0.53
CA TYR A 35 2.29 -10.46 -0.99
C TYR A 35 2.43 -11.98 -1.18
N GLN A 36 3.47 -12.42 -1.91
CA GLN A 36 3.70 -13.85 -2.16
C GLN A 36 4.00 -14.62 -0.87
N PHE A 37 4.88 -14.09 -0.02
CA PHE A 37 5.30 -14.75 1.21
C PHE A 37 4.12 -15.03 2.15
N TYR A 38 3.24 -14.05 2.35
CA TYR A 38 2.09 -14.17 3.25
C TYR A 38 0.92 -14.93 2.60
N ASN A 39 0.77 -14.89 1.28
CA ASN A 39 -0.17 -15.75 0.57
C ASN A 39 0.21 -17.24 0.66
N ASP A 40 1.51 -17.55 0.62
CA ASP A 40 2.01 -18.92 0.77
C ASP A 40 2.00 -19.43 2.23
N LYS A 41 1.89 -18.51 3.20
CA LYS A 41 1.89 -18.79 4.65
C LYS A 41 0.72 -18.10 5.35
N PRO A 42 -0.54 -18.49 5.06
CA PRO A 42 -1.74 -17.83 5.56
C PRO A 42 -1.91 -17.92 7.09
N GLU A 43 -1.16 -18.79 7.76
CA GLU A 43 -1.09 -18.87 9.22
C GLU A 43 -0.26 -17.75 9.88
N LEU A 44 0.53 -17.02 9.09
CA LEU A 44 1.33 -15.89 9.57
C LEU A 44 0.57 -14.58 9.34
N GLU A 45 0.64 -13.69 10.33
CA GLU A 45 0.15 -12.32 10.17
C GLU A 45 1.29 -11.41 9.71
N MET A 46 1.02 -10.56 8.70
CA MET A 46 1.96 -9.54 8.26
C MET A 46 2.13 -8.47 9.35
N PRO A 47 3.36 -8.16 9.80
CA PRO A 47 3.60 -7.08 10.73
C PRO A 47 2.98 -5.77 10.25
N ALA A 48 2.32 -5.05 11.15
CA ALA A 48 1.60 -3.82 10.81
C ALA A 48 2.41 -2.80 9.98
N PRO A 49 3.71 -2.54 10.27
CA PRO A 49 4.50 -1.64 9.43
C PRO A 49 4.62 -2.11 7.97
N LEU A 50 4.84 -3.41 7.76
CA LEU A 50 5.00 -3.98 6.41
C LEU A 50 3.67 -4.01 5.66
N MET A 51 2.57 -4.25 6.38
CA MET A 51 1.22 -4.13 5.84
C MET A 51 0.94 -2.69 5.39
N VAL A 52 1.22 -1.70 6.25
CA VAL A 52 1.01 -0.29 5.89
C VAL A 52 1.88 0.13 4.71
N PHE A 53 3.16 -0.29 4.66
CA PHE A 53 3.99 -0.06 3.48
C PHE A 53 3.31 -0.59 2.21
N ASN A 54 2.84 -1.84 2.24
CA ASN A 54 2.20 -2.49 1.11
C ASN A 54 0.89 -1.79 0.70
N GLU A 55 0.10 -1.33 1.66
CA GLU A 55 -1.13 -0.58 1.38
C GLU A 55 -0.87 0.80 0.79
N LEU A 56 0.10 1.55 1.33
CA LEU A 56 0.48 2.85 0.78
C LEU A 56 1.06 2.73 -0.63
N ASP A 57 1.85 1.68 -0.89
CA ASP A 57 2.40 1.40 -2.21
C ASP A 57 1.30 1.10 -3.23
N ASN A 58 0.32 0.27 -2.86
CA ASN A 58 -0.83 -0.04 -3.70
C ASN A 58 -1.75 1.18 -3.91
N TRP A 59 -1.98 1.97 -2.88
CA TRP A 59 -2.79 3.18 -2.93
C TRP A 59 -2.20 4.21 -3.90
N GLN A 60 -0.91 4.54 -3.72
CA GLN A 60 -0.16 5.44 -4.61
C GLN A 60 -0.05 4.88 -6.04
N GLY A 61 0.32 3.61 -6.17
CA GLY A 61 0.49 2.98 -7.47
C GLY A 61 -0.82 2.86 -8.26
N THR A 62 -1.96 2.69 -7.58
CA THR A 62 -3.28 2.66 -8.22
C THR A 62 -3.73 4.05 -8.65
N SER A 63 -3.54 5.06 -7.80
CA SER A 63 -3.76 6.47 -8.13
C SER A 63 -3.08 6.86 -9.46
N GLN A 64 -1.79 6.54 -9.60
CA GLN A 64 -0.99 6.89 -10.78
C GLN A 64 -1.35 6.13 -12.06
N ARG A 65 -2.10 5.02 -11.98
CA ARG A 65 -2.39 4.14 -13.12
C ARG A 65 -3.83 4.22 -13.59
N SER A 66 -4.77 4.16 -12.64
CA SER A 66 -6.18 3.93 -12.94
C SER A 66 -7.15 4.70 -12.02
N GLY A 67 -6.61 5.55 -11.14
CA GLY A 67 -7.37 6.33 -10.16
C GLY A 67 -7.56 5.56 -8.86
N VAL A 68 -7.39 6.26 -7.73
CA VAL A 68 -7.36 5.65 -6.40
C VAL A 68 -8.68 4.99 -5.99
N TRP A 69 -9.80 5.33 -6.63
CA TRP A 69 -11.09 4.68 -6.39
C TRP A 69 -11.02 3.15 -6.57
N GLN A 70 -10.21 2.66 -7.53
CA GLN A 70 -10.05 1.21 -7.75
C GLN A 70 -9.33 0.51 -6.60
N TYR A 71 -8.45 1.23 -5.90
CA TYR A 71 -7.82 0.70 -4.70
C TYR A 71 -8.90 0.45 -3.64
N TYR A 72 -9.73 1.46 -3.35
CA TYR A 72 -10.80 1.33 -2.36
C TYR A 72 -11.84 0.29 -2.76
N GLU A 73 -12.22 0.23 -4.04
CA GLU A 73 -13.10 -0.80 -4.57
C GLU A 73 -12.55 -2.21 -4.30
N SER A 74 -11.29 -2.46 -4.69
CA SER A 74 -10.67 -3.78 -4.53
C SER A 74 -10.52 -4.21 -3.06
N ARG A 75 -10.33 -3.24 -2.17
CA ARG A 75 -10.12 -3.45 -0.73
C ARG A 75 -11.40 -3.44 0.10
N SER A 76 -12.54 -3.07 -0.48
CA SER A 76 -13.83 -3.05 0.22
C SER A 76 -14.27 -4.44 0.72
N PHE A 77 -13.67 -5.51 0.20
CA PHE A 77 -13.93 -6.89 0.62
C PHE A 77 -12.99 -7.38 1.74
N ASP A 78 -11.98 -6.59 2.12
CA ASP A 78 -10.98 -6.95 3.12
C ASP A 78 -11.37 -6.35 4.50
N ASP A 79 -11.80 -7.21 5.41
CA ASP A 79 -12.21 -6.80 6.76
C ASP A 79 -11.04 -6.14 7.53
N GLY A 80 -11.21 -4.88 7.93
CA GLY A 80 -10.35 -4.21 8.89
C GLY A 80 -9.04 -3.64 8.33
N VAL A 81 -8.79 -3.74 7.01
CA VAL A 81 -7.53 -3.26 6.41
C VAL A 81 -7.40 -1.74 6.55
N PHE A 82 -8.47 -1.01 6.26
CA PHE A 82 -8.47 0.45 6.29
C PHE A 82 -8.29 1.00 7.71
N GLU A 83 -8.93 0.38 8.70
CA GLU A 83 -8.81 0.74 10.11
C GLU A 83 -7.36 0.55 10.60
N LYS A 84 -6.73 -0.57 10.23
CA LYS A 84 -5.34 -0.83 10.61
C LYS A 84 -4.38 0.20 10.00
N VAL A 85 -4.57 0.56 8.72
CA VAL A 85 -3.73 1.57 8.05
C VAL A 85 -3.92 2.94 8.70
N THR A 86 -5.16 3.40 8.85
CA THR A 86 -5.47 4.70 9.43
C THR A 86 -5.02 4.82 10.89
N GLU A 87 -5.20 3.78 11.71
CA GLU A 87 -4.71 3.76 13.09
C GLU A 87 -3.18 3.84 13.15
N TYR A 88 -2.48 3.06 12.32
CA TYR A 88 -1.02 3.08 12.27
C TYR A 88 -0.48 4.46 11.88
N LEU A 89 -1.04 5.07 10.83
CA LEU A 89 -0.64 6.41 10.38
C LEU A 89 -0.88 7.47 11.46
N ARG A 90 -2.03 7.44 12.14
CA ARG A 90 -2.31 8.35 13.26
C ARG A 90 -1.31 8.16 14.40
N ASN A 91 -0.93 6.92 14.71
CA ASN A 91 0.05 6.62 15.76
C ASN A 91 1.47 7.10 15.38
N LEU A 92 1.80 7.18 14.09
CA LEU A 92 3.03 7.82 13.60
C LEU A 92 2.97 9.36 13.61
N GLY A 93 1.79 9.95 13.82
CA GLY A 93 1.57 11.40 13.75
C GLY A 93 1.17 11.88 12.34
N GLU A 94 1.04 10.99 11.37
CA GLU A 94 0.66 11.27 9.97
C GLU A 94 -0.85 11.50 9.84
N THR A 95 -1.38 12.47 10.59
CA THR A 95 -2.83 12.69 10.74
C THR A 95 -3.49 13.11 9.42
N GLU A 96 -2.87 14.02 8.68
CA GLU A 96 -3.42 14.49 7.40
C GLU A 96 -3.45 13.37 6.35
N LEU A 97 -2.39 12.56 6.28
CA LEU A 97 -2.34 11.39 5.40
C LEU A 97 -3.41 10.38 5.81
N ALA A 98 -3.55 10.10 7.11
CA ALA A 98 -4.60 9.21 7.61
C ALA A 98 -6.01 9.71 7.29
N ASP A 99 -6.27 11.01 7.45
CA ASP A 99 -7.58 11.61 7.16
C ASP A 99 -7.88 11.57 5.65
N THR A 100 -6.89 11.86 4.80
CA THR A 100 -7.02 11.81 3.33
C THR A 100 -7.19 10.38 2.84
N TYR A 101 -6.42 9.44 3.38
CA TYR A 101 -6.58 8.02 3.08
C TYR A 101 -7.97 7.54 3.51
N ALA A 102 -8.48 8.01 4.66
CA ALA A 102 -9.80 7.60 5.15
C ALA A 102 -10.97 8.18 4.34
N SER A 103 -10.79 9.32 3.66
CA SER A 103 -11.89 9.99 2.98
C SER A 103 -12.41 9.26 1.74
N GLY A 104 -11.60 8.35 1.15
CA GLY A 104 -12.04 7.51 0.03
C GLY A 104 -12.68 6.19 0.45
N ILE A 105 -12.79 5.92 1.75
CA ILE A 105 -13.41 4.69 2.26
C ILE A 105 -14.93 4.83 2.12
N HIS A 106 -15.47 4.14 1.13
CA HIS A 106 -16.91 4.00 0.89
C HIS A 106 -17.31 2.53 0.76
N ASP A 107 -18.60 2.24 0.81
CA ASP A 107 -19.11 0.87 0.69
C ASP A 107 -19.23 0.43 -0.78
N TYR A 108 -18.08 0.29 -1.44
CA TYR A 108 -18.01 -0.23 -2.81
C TYR A 108 -18.50 -1.69 -2.94
N SER A 109 -18.62 -2.38 -1.80
CA SER A 109 -19.10 -3.75 -1.70
C SER A 109 -20.63 -3.85 -1.62
N ASP A 110 -21.34 -2.73 -1.44
CA ASP A 110 -22.80 -2.72 -1.28
C ASP A 110 -23.46 -3.41 -2.49
N PRO A 111 -24.33 -4.40 -2.26
CA PRO A 111 -25.12 -5.03 -3.32
C PRO A 111 -25.93 -4.05 -4.16
N GLU A 112 -26.31 -2.87 -3.66
CA GLU A 112 -26.97 -1.82 -4.44
C GLU A 112 -26.12 -1.41 -5.65
N TYR A 113 -24.80 -1.28 -5.45
CA TYR A 113 -23.89 -0.83 -6.49
C TYR A 113 -23.30 -1.96 -7.31
N THR A 114 -23.19 -3.19 -6.78
CA THR A 114 -22.48 -4.32 -7.43
C THR A 114 -23.41 -5.35 -8.09
N LYS A 115 -24.72 -5.28 -7.82
CA LYS A 115 -25.69 -6.26 -8.34
C LYS A 115 -25.78 -6.23 -9.86
N ASP A 116 -25.88 -7.42 -10.45
CA ASP A 116 -25.99 -7.65 -11.90
C ASP A 116 -24.81 -7.08 -12.70
N GLY A 117 -23.66 -6.85 -12.04
CA GLY A 117 -22.49 -6.20 -12.65
C GLY A 117 -22.72 -4.72 -12.93
N ASN A 118 -23.69 -4.10 -12.24
CA ASN A 118 -23.70 -2.65 -12.10
C ASN A 118 -22.46 -2.22 -11.32
N TYR A 119 -21.93 -1.04 -11.63
CA TYR A 119 -20.82 -0.39 -10.91
C TYR A 119 -21.10 1.13 -10.89
N ASP A 120 -22.38 1.48 -10.78
CA ASP A 120 -22.88 2.87 -10.76
C ASP A 120 -22.69 3.45 -9.36
N TYR A 121 -21.44 3.75 -9.01
CA TYR A 121 -21.12 4.39 -7.73
C TYR A 121 -21.61 5.84 -7.69
N PRO A 122 -21.92 6.37 -6.50
CA PRO A 122 -22.25 7.78 -6.34
C PRO A 122 -21.14 8.70 -6.87
N ASP A 123 -21.52 9.73 -7.64
CA ASP A 123 -20.58 10.72 -8.19
C ASP A 123 -19.69 11.36 -7.11
N GLU A 124 -20.21 11.51 -5.88
CA GLU A 124 -19.47 12.02 -4.73
C GLU A 124 -18.26 11.16 -4.36
N TRP A 125 -18.35 9.82 -4.47
CA TRP A 125 -17.24 8.92 -4.13
C TRP A 125 -16.12 9.02 -5.16
N LEU A 126 -16.49 9.20 -6.43
CA LEU A 126 -15.53 9.42 -7.51
C LEU A 126 -14.87 10.80 -7.37
N ALA A 127 -15.64 11.82 -7.01
CA ALA A 127 -15.10 13.16 -6.74
C ALA A 127 -14.15 13.18 -5.53
N ASP A 128 -14.47 12.45 -4.45
CA ASP A 128 -13.58 12.28 -3.30
C ASP A 128 -12.29 11.58 -3.72
N SER A 129 -12.39 10.54 -4.56
CA SER A 129 -11.23 9.85 -5.11
C SER A 129 -10.36 10.74 -6.01
N GLU A 130 -10.95 11.60 -6.85
CA GLU A 130 -10.21 12.57 -7.66
C GLU A 130 -9.47 13.61 -6.78
N ASN A 131 -10.08 14.04 -5.67
CA ASN A 131 -9.41 14.93 -4.71
C ASN A 131 -8.20 14.23 -4.07
N ILE A 132 -8.33 12.94 -3.74
CA ILE A 132 -7.25 12.13 -3.20
C ILE A 132 -6.14 11.93 -4.25
N ASP A 133 -6.47 11.63 -5.50
CA ASP A 133 -5.49 11.50 -6.59
C ASP A 133 -4.64 12.78 -6.74
N ASN A 134 -5.29 13.95 -6.72
CA ASN A 134 -4.58 15.24 -6.74
C ASN A 134 -3.69 15.43 -5.50
N TRP A 135 -4.19 15.05 -4.32
CA TRP A 135 -3.42 15.15 -3.08
C TRP A 135 -2.18 14.24 -3.09
N ILE A 136 -2.31 13.02 -3.64
CA ILE A 136 -1.20 12.07 -3.81
C ILE A 136 -0.14 12.65 -4.75
N ASP A 137 -0.55 13.24 -5.88
CA ASP A 137 0.39 13.85 -6.83
C ASP A 137 1.18 14.99 -6.18
N GLU A 138 0.50 15.88 -5.45
CA GLU A 138 1.12 17.00 -4.74
C GLU A 138 2.10 16.57 -3.64
N ARG A 139 1.84 15.43 -2.97
CA ARG A 139 2.63 14.93 -1.83
C ARG A 139 3.39 13.65 -2.14
N ASN A 140 3.58 13.31 -3.41
CA ASN A 140 4.21 12.07 -3.84
C ASN A 140 5.56 11.81 -3.12
N ASN A 141 6.38 12.83 -2.97
CA ASN A 141 7.68 12.73 -2.31
C ASN A 141 7.58 12.44 -0.81
N GLU A 142 6.55 12.96 -0.14
CA GLU A 142 6.31 12.74 1.29
C GLU A 142 5.89 11.28 1.52
N ILE A 143 4.97 10.78 0.70
CA ILE A 143 4.53 9.38 0.72
C ILE A 143 5.72 8.45 0.46
N CYS A 144 6.53 8.71 -0.58
CA CYS A 144 7.73 7.92 -0.85
C CYS A 144 8.73 7.95 0.33
N SER A 145 8.89 9.10 0.98
CA SER A 145 9.78 9.23 2.14
C SER A 145 9.29 8.40 3.33
N LEU A 146 7.98 8.39 3.58
CA LEU A 146 7.36 7.57 4.63
C LEU A 146 7.47 6.06 4.32
N LYS A 147 7.16 5.64 3.08
CA LYS A 147 7.35 4.24 2.66
C LYS A 147 8.80 3.81 2.85
N ARG A 148 9.75 4.65 2.46
CA ARG A 148 11.18 4.42 2.65
C ARG A 148 11.56 4.25 4.12
N SER A 149 11.09 5.13 5.01
CA SER A 149 11.41 5.02 6.44
C SER A 149 10.85 3.73 7.04
N ILE A 150 9.62 3.34 6.66
CA ILE A 150 9.03 2.07 7.10
C ILE A 150 9.90 0.87 6.71
N ILE A 151 10.38 0.81 5.46
CA ILE A 151 11.26 -0.28 5.01
C ILE A 151 12.59 -0.27 5.78
N LEU A 152 13.21 0.89 5.95
CA LEU A 152 14.50 0.99 6.65
C LEU A 152 14.39 0.59 8.13
N ASP A 153 13.36 1.05 8.82
CA ASP A 153 13.10 0.73 10.22
C ASP A 153 12.80 -0.77 10.44
N ASN A 154 12.25 -1.43 9.41
CA ASN A 154 11.88 -2.85 9.45
C ASN A 154 12.81 -3.74 8.62
N ARG A 155 13.96 -3.22 8.15
CA ARG A 155 14.89 -3.93 7.26
C ARG A 155 15.34 -5.28 7.83
N ASN A 156 15.61 -5.35 9.12
CA ASN A 156 16.04 -6.60 9.76
C ASN A 156 14.93 -7.66 9.79
N VAL A 157 13.66 -7.24 9.91
CA VAL A 157 12.51 -8.14 9.83
C VAL A 157 12.39 -8.69 8.42
N LEU A 158 12.47 -7.82 7.41
CA LEU A 158 12.46 -8.22 6.00
C LEU A 158 13.60 -9.19 5.67
N LEU A 159 14.83 -8.88 6.10
CA LEU A 159 15.98 -9.77 5.92
C LEU A 159 15.77 -11.15 6.58
N ALA A 160 15.14 -11.21 7.76
CA ALA A 160 14.81 -12.49 8.39
C ALA A 160 13.82 -13.29 7.54
N LEU A 161 12.73 -12.65 7.07
CA LEU A 161 11.75 -13.29 6.19
C LEU A 161 12.40 -13.84 4.91
N VAL A 162 13.32 -13.09 4.30
CA VAL A 162 14.03 -13.52 3.09
C VAL A 162 14.93 -14.73 3.34
N ASN A 163 15.62 -14.80 4.49
CA ASN A 163 16.53 -15.91 4.81
C ASN A 163 15.80 -17.20 5.26
N ASP A 164 14.53 -17.10 5.66
CA ASP A 164 13.70 -18.23 6.11
C ASP A 164 13.03 -19.00 4.94
N ASN A 165 13.31 -18.63 3.67
CA ASN A 165 12.87 -19.34 2.46
C ASN A 165 14.05 -19.97 1.70
#